data_AF-A0AAJ0V0X9-F1
#
_entry.id   AF-A0AAJ0V0X9-F1
#
_cell.length_a   1.000
_cell.length_b   1.000
_cell.length_c   1.000
_cell.angle_alpha   90.00
_cell.angle_beta   90.00
_cell.angle_gamma   90.00
#
_symmetry.space_group_name_H-M   'P 1'
#
loop_
_entity.id
_entity.type
_entity.pdbx_description
1 polymer ?
#
loop_
_entity_poly.entity_id
_entity_poly.type
_entity_poly.pdbx_seq_one_letter_code
_entity_poly.pdbx_strand_id
1 'polypeptide(L)'
;MLSTAPKFLLPNCAELIDTENVRETHLELLRLPYPVTVFEAPWHKENAIPAATVAGVKESLSTRRIALCWEMTEDHTPVRGLREIPLFREHYSEGGVFVYPIYYSDDLKTWNPGAGGTFVPRDFRIPEGHTPTRMTQMMHDVKESTGRLHRNAVEHFAEHFVLLQEMFDVVVAQSHGDVDAAFARLTYDANDEVHMAIQACAVLNCANVGTVDVHPKPAMNARRLATRRPPFFTYKVLQVAAGKPQGGVKGSGSHAAPRTHLRRGHIRRLEDRVTWVRPAVVNAGSERGVVAKDYRLRSPESGEPE
;
A
#
# COMPACT_ATOMS: atom_id res chain seq x y z
N MET A 1 7.06 -19.28 11.56
CA MET A 1 5.92 -18.81 10.75
C MET A 1 6.26 -17.52 10.01
N LEU A 2 6.71 -16.46 10.71
CA LEU A 2 7.28 -15.26 10.05
C LEU A 2 8.51 -15.56 9.19
N SER A 3 9.40 -16.45 9.66
CA SER A 3 10.59 -16.90 8.93
C SER A 3 10.31 -17.70 7.65
N THR A 4 9.06 -18.15 7.47
CA THR A 4 8.60 -18.94 6.32
C THR A 4 7.53 -18.21 5.52
N ALA A 5 7.23 -16.95 5.88
CA ALA A 5 6.21 -16.16 5.20
C ALA A 5 6.62 -15.92 3.74
N PRO A 6 5.72 -16.18 2.77
CA PRO A 6 5.98 -15.86 1.38
C PRO A 6 6.24 -14.37 1.22
N LYS A 7 7.40 -14.05 0.64
CA LYS A 7 7.85 -12.69 0.40
C LYS A 7 7.65 -12.31 -1.06
N PHE A 8 7.00 -11.19 -1.30
CA PHE A 8 6.79 -10.61 -2.61
C PHE A 8 7.70 -9.39 -2.79
N LEU A 9 8.44 -9.34 -3.89
CA LEU A 9 9.12 -8.12 -4.31
C LEU A 9 8.23 -7.36 -5.29
N LEU A 10 7.91 -6.13 -4.92
CA LEU A 10 7.01 -5.24 -5.65
C LEU A 10 7.81 -4.18 -6.44
N PRO A 11 7.21 -3.54 -7.45
CA PRO A 11 7.80 -2.37 -8.09
C PRO A 11 7.98 -1.21 -7.11
N ASN A 12 8.73 -0.19 -7.54
CA ASN A 12 8.95 1.03 -6.75
C ASN A 12 7.63 1.65 -6.27
N CYS A 13 7.59 2.06 -5.00
CA CYS A 13 6.42 2.60 -4.31
C CYS A 13 5.18 1.67 -4.33
N ALA A 14 5.38 0.40 -4.67
CA ALA A 14 4.31 -0.56 -4.95
C ALA A 14 3.22 0.00 -5.88
N GLU A 15 3.61 0.86 -6.84
CA GLU A 15 2.73 1.51 -7.82
C GLU A 15 2.20 0.48 -8.83
N LEU A 16 1.27 -0.34 -8.35
CA LEU A 16 0.58 -1.36 -9.14
C LEU A 16 -0.70 -0.78 -9.72
N ILE A 17 -1.38 0.07 -8.95
CA ILE A 17 -2.62 0.74 -9.29
C ILE A 17 -2.37 2.24 -9.26
N ASP A 18 -3.17 3.00 -10.01
CA ASP A 18 -3.14 4.45 -9.91
C ASP A 18 -3.54 4.89 -8.49
N THR A 19 -2.59 5.46 -7.75
CA THR A 19 -2.71 5.79 -6.33
C THR A 19 -3.78 6.86 -6.07
N GLU A 20 -4.05 7.73 -7.04
CA GLU A 20 -5.14 8.71 -6.97
C GLU A 20 -6.53 8.08 -7.16
N ASN A 21 -6.58 6.80 -7.52
CA ASN A 21 -7.79 6.05 -7.84
C ASN A 21 -7.97 4.80 -6.96
N VAL A 22 -7.33 4.75 -5.79
CA VAL A 22 -7.63 3.71 -4.78
C VAL A 22 -9.05 3.94 -4.25
N ARG A 23 -9.97 3.11 -4.75
CA ARG A 23 -11.39 3.04 -4.37
C ARG A 23 -11.68 1.95 -3.34
N GLU A 24 -12.86 2.02 -2.73
CA GLU A 24 -13.48 0.99 -1.88
C GLU A 24 -13.32 -0.43 -2.43
N THR A 25 -13.47 -0.60 -3.75
CA THR A 25 -13.32 -1.89 -4.43
C THR A 25 -11.94 -2.54 -4.27
N HIS A 26 -10.89 -1.77 -3.98
CA HIS A 26 -9.54 -2.29 -3.72
C HIS A 26 -9.40 -2.74 -2.27
N LEU A 27 -10.02 -2.03 -1.34
CA LEU A 27 -10.08 -2.41 0.08
C LEU A 27 -10.87 -3.71 0.27
N GLU A 28 -11.96 -3.91 -0.49
CA GLU A 28 -12.69 -5.19 -0.53
C GLU A 28 -11.78 -6.37 -0.91
N LEU A 29 -10.75 -6.12 -1.71
CA LEU A 29 -9.77 -7.10 -2.18
C LEU A 29 -8.53 -7.20 -1.30
N LEU A 30 -8.49 -6.58 -0.11
CA LEU A 30 -7.38 -6.68 0.85
C LEU A 30 -7.29 -8.08 1.50
N ARG A 31 -7.44 -9.18 0.75
CA ARG A 31 -7.34 -10.55 1.26
C ARG A 31 -5.92 -11.05 1.02
N LEU A 32 -5.19 -11.46 2.06
CA LEU A 32 -3.82 -11.92 1.85
C LEU A 32 -3.82 -13.25 1.08
N PRO A 33 -2.88 -13.46 0.13
CA PRO A 33 -2.75 -14.73 -0.59
C PRO A 33 -2.32 -15.89 0.32
N TYR A 34 -1.74 -15.57 1.48
CA TYR A 34 -1.33 -16.51 2.52
C TYR A 34 -1.60 -15.89 3.90
N PRO A 35 -1.86 -16.69 4.96
CA PRO A 35 -2.19 -16.16 6.29
C PRO A 35 -1.17 -15.18 6.87
N VAL A 36 0.09 -15.32 6.47
CA VAL A 36 1.17 -14.38 6.72
C VAL A 36 1.86 -14.10 5.39
N THR A 37 1.96 -12.84 5.00
CA THR A 37 2.55 -12.42 3.72
C THR A 37 3.48 -11.22 3.95
N VAL A 38 4.62 -11.19 3.25
CA VAL A 38 5.55 -10.06 3.30
C VAL A 38 5.59 -9.38 1.94
N PHE A 39 5.39 -8.07 1.90
CA PHE A 39 5.61 -7.25 0.72
C PHE A 39 6.85 -6.38 0.93
N GLU A 40 7.77 -6.35 -0.03
CA GLU A 40 8.92 -5.43 -0.02
C GLU A 40 8.94 -4.62 -1.31
N ALA A 41 9.20 -3.33 -1.20
CA ALA A 41 9.32 -2.43 -2.33
C ALA A 41 10.48 -1.43 -2.13
N PRO A 42 11.18 -1.05 -3.20
CA PRO A 42 11.93 0.20 -3.19
C PRO A 42 10.94 1.38 -3.07
N TRP A 43 11.40 2.49 -2.50
CA TRP A 43 10.57 3.64 -2.14
C TRP A 43 11.20 4.97 -2.56
N HIS A 44 11.55 5.07 -3.84
CA HIS A 44 12.14 6.26 -4.44
C HIS A 44 11.03 7.16 -4.99
N LYS A 45 10.81 8.33 -4.40
CA LYS A 45 9.86 9.34 -4.90
C LYS A 45 10.62 10.35 -5.75
N GLU A 46 10.23 10.53 -7.02
CA GLU A 46 10.92 11.41 -7.99
C GLU A 46 10.82 12.90 -7.63
N ASN A 47 9.71 13.30 -7.01
CA ASN A 47 9.48 14.67 -6.55
C ASN A 47 9.79 14.79 -5.06
N ALA A 48 10.51 15.84 -4.68
CA ALA A 48 10.80 16.19 -3.30
C ALA A 48 9.51 16.63 -2.60
N ILE A 49 8.70 15.66 -2.15
CA ILE A 49 7.65 15.94 -1.16
C ILE A 49 8.38 16.35 0.12
N PRO A 50 8.08 17.52 0.70
CA PRO A 50 8.64 17.89 2.00
C PRO A 50 8.45 16.73 2.97
N ALA A 51 9.53 16.36 3.68
CA ALA A 51 9.40 15.38 4.74
C ALA A 51 8.33 15.86 5.71
N ALA A 52 7.33 15.02 5.94
CA ALA A 52 6.18 15.39 6.75
C ALA A 52 6.61 15.61 8.19
N THR A 53 5.97 16.56 8.86
CA THR A 53 6.10 16.72 10.30
C THR A 53 4.81 16.23 10.93
N VAL A 54 4.88 15.09 11.61
CA VAL A 54 3.73 14.51 12.31
C VAL A 54 3.94 14.72 13.79
N ALA A 55 3.01 15.41 14.44
CA ALA A 55 3.11 15.75 15.87
C ALA A 55 4.44 16.42 16.25
N GLY A 56 4.92 17.35 15.41
CA GLY A 56 6.17 18.09 15.68
C GLY A 56 7.46 17.32 15.36
N VAL A 57 7.40 16.07 14.92
CA VAL A 57 8.58 15.28 14.53
C VAL A 57 8.62 15.06 13.03
N LYS A 58 9.77 15.37 12.44
CA LYS A 58 10.02 15.21 11.01
C LYS A 58 10.23 13.73 10.65
N GLU A 59 9.56 13.26 9.61
CA GLU A 59 9.70 11.92 9.03
C GLU A 59 11.13 11.71 8.51
N SER A 60 11.74 10.57 8.85
CA SER A 60 13.01 10.15 8.29
C SER A 60 12.83 9.60 6.86
N LEU A 61 13.82 9.82 6.00
CA LEU A 61 13.80 9.21 4.67
C LEU A 61 13.90 7.69 4.78
N SER A 62 13.05 7.01 4.00
CA SER A 62 13.14 5.57 3.78
C SER A 62 13.08 5.25 2.30
N THR A 63 14.17 4.70 1.76
CA THR A 63 14.29 4.28 0.36
C THR A 63 13.82 2.85 0.10
N ARG A 64 13.51 2.09 1.16
CA ARG A 64 13.05 0.70 1.07
C ARG A 64 12.11 0.39 2.22
N ARG A 65 10.99 -0.24 1.90
CA ARG A 65 9.92 -0.53 2.85
C ARG A 65 9.47 -1.97 2.76
N ILE A 66 9.07 -2.52 3.90
CA ILE A 66 8.51 -3.86 4.05
C ILE A 66 7.19 -3.75 4.81
N ALA A 67 6.11 -4.22 4.20
CA ALA A 67 4.86 -4.50 4.89
C ALA A 67 4.84 -5.98 5.31
N LEU A 68 4.96 -6.25 6.61
CA LEU A 68 4.69 -7.57 7.16
C LEU A 68 3.21 -7.67 7.50
N CYS A 69 2.49 -8.51 6.78
CA CYS A 69 1.05 -8.63 6.92
C CYS A 69 0.65 -9.98 7.47
N TRP A 70 -0.40 -10.00 8.31
CA TRP A 70 -1.06 -11.24 8.68
C TRP A 70 -2.57 -11.09 8.85
N GLU A 71 -3.27 -12.17 8.57
CA GLU A 71 -4.71 -12.28 8.75
C GLU A 71 -5.06 -12.46 10.23
N MET A 72 -6.07 -11.73 10.67
CA MET A 72 -6.86 -12.08 11.84
C MET A 72 -8.04 -12.90 11.36
N THR A 73 -8.06 -14.18 11.75
CA THR A 73 -9.24 -15.04 11.61
C THR A 73 -9.57 -15.65 12.96
N GLU A 74 -10.74 -16.28 13.08
CA GLU A 74 -11.19 -16.96 14.29
C GLU A 74 -10.13 -17.94 14.82
N ASP A 75 -9.58 -18.77 13.91
CA ASP A 75 -8.63 -19.85 14.21
C ASP A 75 -7.15 -19.47 14.11
N HIS A 76 -6.84 -18.28 13.58
CA HIS A 76 -5.46 -17.89 13.30
C HIS A 76 -5.11 -16.50 13.78
N THR A 77 -4.14 -16.42 14.69
CA THR A 77 -3.40 -15.19 14.94
C THR A 77 -1.92 -15.51 15.15
N PRO A 78 -1.05 -15.18 14.19
CA PRO A 78 0.34 -15.64 14.17
C PRO A 78 1.21 -14.92 15.21
N VAL A 79 0.78 -13.75 15.67
CA VAL A 79 1.41 -13.00 16.75
C VAL A 79 0.60 -13.24 18.03
N ARG A 80 1.20 -13.92 19.02
CA ARG A 80 0.58 -14.14 20.32
C ARG A 80 0.92 -12.99 21.26
N GLY A 81 0.00 -12.62 22.14
CA GLY A 81 0.25 -11.62 23.20
C GLY A 81 0.08 -10.16 22.79
N LEU A 82 -0.37 -9.87 21.56
CA LEU A 82 -0.90 -8.55 21.23
C LEU A 82 -2.16 -8.29 22.06
N ARG A 83 -2.17 -7.17 22.78
CA ARG A 83 -3.19 -6.85 23.79
C ARG A 83 -4.53 -6.48 23.14
N GLU A 84 -4.48 -6.03 21.91
CA GLU A 84 -5.61 -5.53 21.13
C GLU A 84 -6.42 -6.66 20.49
N ILE A 85 -5.84 -7.87 20.31
CA ILE A 85 -6.53 -8.99 19.63
C ILE A 85 -7.90 -9.31 20.24
N PRO A 86 -8.06 -9.46 21.57
CA PRO A 86 -9.36 -9.78 22.16
C PRO A 86 -10.42 -8.71 21.84
N LEU A 87 -10.06 -7.42 21.96
CA LEU A 87 -10.90 -6.29 21.62
C LEU A 87 -11.27 -6.28 20.13
N PHE A 88 -10.28 -6.49 19.25
CA PHE A 88 -10.52 -6.49 17.81
C PHE A 88 -11.39 -7.67 17.37
N ARG A 89 -11.26 -8.85 17.98
CA ARG A 89 -12.14 -9.99 17.67
C ARG A 89 -13.59 -9.75 18.08
N GLU A 90 -13.81 -9.04 19.17
CA GLU A 90 -15.15 -8.67 19.64
C GLU A 90 -15.81 -7.65 18.68
N HIS A 91 -15.04 -6.65 18.23
CA HIS A 91 -15.55 -5.56 17.40
C HIS A 91 -15.58 -5.90 15.89
N TYR A 92 -14.65 -6.73 15.42
CA TYR A 92 -14.47 -7.08 14.01
C TYR A 92 -14.56 -8.60 13.82
N SER A 93 -15.79 -9.11 13.91
CA SER A 93 -16.08 -10.55 13.79
C SER A 93 -15.69 -11.14 12.43
N GLU A 94 -15.73 -10.35 11.35
CA GLU A 94 -15.25 -10.76 10.02
C GLU A 94 -13.71 -10.81 9.91
N GLY A 95 -13.00 -10.36 10.95
CA GLY A 95 -11.55 -10.31 10.98
C GLY A 95 -10.99 -9.10 10.24
N GLY A 96 -9.76 -9.24 9.75
CA GLY A 96 -9.04 -8.17 9.05
C GLY A 96 -7.58 -8.48 8.85
N VAL A 97 -6.82 -7.50 8.37
CA VAL A 97 -5.39 -7.65 8.09
C VAL A 97 -4.61 -6.72 8.99
N PHE A 98 -3.70 -7.29 9.78
CA PHE A 98 -2.66 -6.53 10.43
C PHE A 98 -1.56 -6.21 9.44
N VAL A 99 -1.12 -4.95 9.41
CA VAL A 99 -0.01 -4.45 8.60
C VAL A 99 1.02 -3.84 9.53
N TYR A 100 2.19 -4.46 9.58
CA TYR A 100 3.30 -4.03 10.40
C TYR A 100 4.44 -3.46 9.55
N PRO A 101 4.78 -2.17 9.70
CA PRO A 101 5.82 -1.53 8.92
C PRO A 101 7.22 -1.89 9.42
N ILE A 102 8.09 -2.22 8.47
CA ILE A 102 9.53 -2.34 8.69
C ILE A 102 10.20 -1.50 7.60
N TYR A 103 10.93 -0.47 8.00
CA TYR A 103 11.47 0.54 7.08
C TYR A 103 12.99 0.57 7.15
N TYR A 104 13.63 0.90 6.04
CA TYR A 104 15.06 1.17 6.03
C TYR A 104 15.28 2.62 6.45
N SER A 105 16.03 2.85 7.52
CA SER A 105 16.52 4.19 7.85
C SER A 105 17.76 4.45 7.02
N ASP A 106 17.68 5.38 6.07
CA ASP A 106 18.82 5.77 5.25
C ASP A 106 19.91 6.47 6.08
N ASP A 107 19.51 7.23 7.10
CA ASP A 107 20.41 7.92 8.03
C ASP A 107 21.24 6.93 8.86
N LEU A 108 20.56 5.93 9.47
CA LEU A 108 21.20 4.92 10.31
C LEU A 108 21.74 3.73 9.50
N LYS A 109 21.45 3.69 8.20
CA LYS A 109 21.80 2.61 7.26
C LYS A 109 21.37 1.22 7.74
N THR A 110 20.26 1.13 8.45
CA THR A 110 19.74 -0.12 9.02
C THR A 110 18.23 -0.26 8.83
N TRP A 111 17.76 -1.51 8.83
CA TRP A 111 16.34 -1.81 8.91
C TRP A 111 15.84 -1.58 10.34
N ASN A 112 14.70 -0.91 10.47
CA ASN A 112 14.06 -0.65 11.75
C ASN A 112 12.61 -1.13 11.71
N PRO A 113 12.17 -1.84 12.77
CA PRO A 113 10.75 -2.10 12.98
C PRO A 113 10.03 -0.81 13.42
N GLY A 114 8.75 -0.66 13.05
CA GLY A 114 7.86 0.29 13.71
C GLY A 114 7.53 -0.14 15.15
N ALA A 115 7.13 0.80 16.01
CA ALA A 115 6.67 0.49 17.37
C ALA A 115 5.37 -0.35 17.37
N GLY A 116 4.60 -0.24 16.29
CA GLY A 116 3.38 -0.96 16.06
C GLY A 116 2.95 -0.80 14.60
N GLY A 117 1.68 -1.04 14.30
CA GLY A 117 1.18 -0.93 12.94
C GLY A 117 -0.32 -0.65 12.89
N THR A 118 -0.90 -0.95 11.74
CA THR A 118 -2.31 -0.69 11.46
C THR A 118 -3.04 -2.00 11.20
N PHE A 119 -4.16 -2.21 11.87
CA PHE A 119 -5.14 -3.25 11.59
C PHE A 119 -6.23 -2.67 10.69
N VAL A 120 -6.39 -3.27 9.51
CA VAL A 120 -7.46 -2.90 8.57
C VAL A 120 -8.57 -3.95 8.67
N PRO A 121 -9.73 -3.63 9.27
CA PRO A 121 -10.84 -4.57 9.39
C PRO A 121 -11.42 -4.95 8.02
N ARG A 122 -12.12 -6.09 7.96
CA ARG A 122 -12.89 -6.45 6.75
C ARG A 122 -14.01 -5.48 6.45
N ASP A 123 -14.72 -5.07 7.49
CA ASP A 123 -15.64 -3.95 7.42
C ASP A 123 -14.88 -2.65 7.70
N PHE A 124 -14.33 -2.10 6.64
CA PHE A 124 -13.51 -0.89 6.67
C PHE A 124 -14.34 0.39 6.45
N ARG A 125 -15.67 0.28 6.34
CA ARG A 125 -16.53 1.44 6.05
C ARG A 125 -16.68 2.32 7.27
N ILE A 126 -16.76 3.63 7.03
CA ILE A 126 -17.00 4.60 8.10
C ILE A 126 -18.48 4.62 8.46
N PRO A 127 -18.89 4.25 9.70
CA PRO A 127 -20.28 4.33 10.09
C PRO A 127 -20.79 5.76 9.98
N GLU A 128 -22.05 5.89 9.58
CA GLU A 128 -22.72 7.18 9.51
C GLU A 128 -22.72 7.86 10.88
N GLY A 129 -22.37 9.15 10.90
CA GLY A 129 -22.27 9.91 12.15
C GLY A 129 -21.01 9.65 12.98
N HIS A 130 -20.03 8.91 12.46
CA HIS A 130 -18.74 8.78 13.14
C HIS A 130 -18.04 10.13 13.28
N THR A 131 -17.67 10.49 14.51
CA THR A 131 -16.90 11.69 14.81
C THR A 131 -15.41 11.37 14.77
N PRO A 132 -14.61 12.04 13.91
CA PRO A 132 -13.16 11.85 13.88
C PRO A 132 -12.53 12.10 15.25
N THR A 133 -11.58 11.23 15.63
CA THR A 133 -10.79 11.43 16.84
C THR A 133 -9.78 12.56 16.65
N ARG A 134 -9.20 13.05 17.75
CA ARG A 134 -8.09 14.02 17.69
C ARG A 134 -6.91 13.49 16.86
N MET A 135 -6.58 12.21 17.02
CA MET A 135 -5.54 11.53 16.22
C MET A 135 -5.90 11.54 14.73
N THR A 136 -7.16 11.23 14.38
CA THR A 136 -7.67 11.27 13.00
C THR A 136 -7.53 12.66 12.39
N GLN A 137 -7.87 13.70 13.16
CA GLN A 137 -7.74 15.08 12.70
C GLN A 137 -6.28 15.47 12.45
N MET A 138 -5.37 15.13 13.37
CA MET A 138 -3.93 15.37 13.19
C MET A 138 -3.41 14.70 11.91
N MET A 139 -3.86 13.47 11.64
CA MET A 139 -3.51 12.74 10.42
C MET A 139 -4.03 13.41 9.15
N HIS A 140 -5.27 13.91 9.19
CA HIS A 140 -5.86 14.65 8.08
C HIS A 140 -5.04 15.93 7.79
N ASP A 141 -4.74 16.72 8.83
CA ASP A 141 -3.98 17.98 8.71
C ASP A 141 -2.56 17.75 8.14
N VAL A 142 -1.89 16.66 8.54
CA VAL A 142 -0.59 16.28 7.95
C VAL A 142 -0.73 15.90 6.48
N LYS A 143 -1.73 15.09 6.12
CA LYS A 143 -1.95 14.70 4.71
C LYS A 143 -2.28 15.90 3.84
N GLU A 144 -3.09 16.83 4.34
CA GLU A 144 -3.42 18.07 3.65
C GLU A 144 -2.18 18.96 3.45
N SER A 145 -1.45 19.26 4.53
CA SER A 145 -0.24 20.12 4.48
C SER A 145 0.90 19.54 3.64
N THR A 146 0.97 18.22 3.48
CA THR A 146 1.98 17.54 2.65
C THR A 146 1.52 17.28 1.22
N GLY A 147 0.30 17.69 0.86
CA GLY A 147 -0.29 17.44 -0.47
C GLY A 147 -0.54 15.96 -0.76
N ARG A 148 -0.64 15.12 0.27
CA ARG A 148 -0.93 13.68 0.18
C ARG A 148 -2.43 13.37 0.26
N LEU A 149 -3.27 14.39 0.47
CA LEU A 149 -4.72 14.27 0.41
C LEU A 149 -5.19 14.42 -1.05
N HIS A 150 -5.49 13.31 -1.70
CA HIS A 150 -6.06 13.33 -3.05
C HIS A 150 -7.58 13.50 -2.99
N ARG A 151 -8.15 14.29 -3.89
CA ARG A 151 -9.60 14.55 -3.96
C ARG A 151 -10.47 13.29 -4.03
N ASN A 152 -9.93 12.20 -4.58
CA ASN A 152 -10.63 10.92 -4.75
C ASN A 152 -10.10 9.83 -3.82
N ALA A 153 -9.28 10.18 -2.81
CA ALA A 153 -8.79 9.21 -1.84
C ALA A 153 -9.97 8.64 -1.04
N VAL A 154 -10.01 7.32 -0.89
CA VAL A 154 -11.02 6.67 -0.07
C VAL A 154 -10.58 6.64 1.38
N GLU A 155 -11.37 7.28 2.22
CA GLU A 155 -11.28 7.14 3.67
C GLU A 155 -11.88 5.79 4.10
N HIS A 156 -11.24 5.17 5.08
CA HIS A 156 -11.63 3.88 5.60
C HIS A 156 -11.24 3.77 7.08
N PHE A 157 -11.98 2.95 7.81
CA PHE A 157 -11.63 2.57 9.17
C PHE A 157 -10.37 1.72 9.18
N ALA A 158 -9.50 2.04 10.14
CA ALA A 158 -8.39 1.23 10.52
C ALA A 158 -8.06 1.51 11.99
N GLU A 159 -7.62 0.47 12.69
CA GLU A 159 -7.18 0.56 14.07
C GLU A 159 -5.67 0.54 14.15
N HIS A 160 -5.11 1.15 15.18
CA HIS A 160 -3.68 1.03 15.48
C HIS A 160 -3.47 -0.12 16.47
N PHE A 161 -2.29 -0.75 16.44
CA PHE A 161 -1.90 -1.71 17.46
C PHE A 161 -0.43 -1.50 17.83
N VAL A 162 -0.08 -1.78 19.08
CA VAL A 162 1.29 -1.68 19.59
C VAL A 162 1.91 -3.07 19.66
N LEU A 163 3.01 -3.29 18.93
CA LEU A 163 3.72 -4.56 18.94
C LEU A 163 4.94 -4.53 19.86
N LEU A 164 5.67 -3.41 19.88
CA LEU A 164 6.88 -3.19 20.64
C LEU A 164 6.62 -2.08 21.65
N GLN A 165 6.15 -2.46 22.84
CA GLN A 165 5.70 -1.51 23.87
C GLN A 165 6.80 -0.53 24.25
N GLU A 166 8.04 -1.01 24.43
CA GLU A 166 9.17 -0.17 24.82
C GLU A 166 9.50 0.88 23.76
N MET A 167 9.35 0.53 22.47
CA MET A 167 9.50 1.50 21.39
C MET A 167 8.34 2.49 21.37
N PHE A 168 7.11 2.04 21.65
CA PHE A 168 5.95 2.92 21.71
C PHE A 168 6.05 3.92 22.87
N ASP A 169 6.52 3.48 24.04
CA ASP A 169 6.76 4.35 25.19
C ASP A 169 7.79 5.44 24.87
N VAL A 170 8.82 5.12 24.07
CA VAL A 170 9.77 6.11 23.54
C VAL A 170 9.08 7.09 22.59
N VAL A 171 8.17 6.64 21.72
CA VAL A 171 7.41 7.53 20.83
C VAL A 171 6.49 8.45 21.64
N VAL A 172 5.84 7.96 22.70
CA VAL A 172 5.02 8.76 23.62
C VAL A 172 5.89 9.80 24.34
N ALA A 173 7.06 9.41 24.85
CA ALA A 173 7.99 10.34 25.49
C ALA A 173 8.49 11.44 24.52
N GLN A 174 8.80 11.07 23.27
CA GLN A 174 9.14 12.02 22.20
C GLN A 174 7.97 12.95 21.83
N SER A 175 6.74 12.48 22.04
CA SER A 175 5.51 13.25 21.85
C SER A 175 5.11 14.02 23.12
N HIS A 176 6.05 14.25 24.05
CA HIS A 176 5.83 14.95 25.32
C HIS A 176 4.72 14.34 26.20
N GLY A 177 4.53 13.03 26.13
CA GLY A 177 3.48 12.31 26.87
C GLY A 177 2.12 12.31 26.17
N ASP A 178 1.98 12.94 25.01
CA ASP A 178 0.73 12.95 24.24
C ASP A 178 0.55 11.64 23.46
N VAL A 179 -0.39 10.83 23.93
CA VAL A 179 -0.66 9.49 23.38
C VAL A 179 -1.35 9.55 22.02
N ASP A 180 -2.26 10.51 21.80
CA ASP A 180 -2.93 10.68 20.49
C ASP A 180 -1.90 11.07 19.43
N ALA A 181 -0.97 11.93 19.79
CA ALA A 181 0.15 12.32 18.93
C ALA A 181 1.06 11.13 18.59
N ALA A 182 1.35 10.27 19.58
CA ALA A 182 2.13 9.05 19.36
C ALA A 182 1.42 8.07 18.41
N PHE A 183 0.12 7.88 18.57
CA PHE A 183 -0.68 7.05 17.66
C PHE A 183 -0.84 7.65 16.26
N ALA A 184 -0.93 8.99 16.14
CA ALA A 184 -0.89 9.66 14.85
C ALA A 184 0.43 9.35 14.11
N ARG A 185 1.58 9.46 14.80
CA ARG A 185 2.89 9.11 14.23
C ARG A 185 2.96 7.64 13.79
N LEU A 186 2.54 6.72 14.66
CA LEU A 186 2.52 5.29 14.36
C LEU A 186 1.66 4.98 13.12
N THR A 187 0.46 5.55 13.04
CA THR A 187 -0.47 5.35 11.92
C THR A 187 0.06 5.97 10.63
N TYR A 188 0.73 7.13 10.73
CA TYR A 188 1.38 7.78 9.60
C TYR A 188 2.53 6.94 9.04
N ASP A 189 3.41 6.45 9.92
CA ASP A 189 4.57 5.66 9.53
C ASP A 189 4.18 4.36 8.82
N ALA A 190 3.04 3.76 9.19
CA ALA A 190 2.49 2.55 8.58
C ALA A 190 1.71 2.81 7.28
N ASN A 191 1.40 4.07 6.93
CA ASN A 191 0.43 4.37 5.88
C ASN A 191 0.89 3.90 4.49
N ASP A 192 2.18 4.05 4.19
CA ASP A 192 2.78 3.59 2.93
C ASP A 192 2.68 2.05 2.79
N GLU A 193 2.90 1.31 3.88
CA GLU A 193 2.79 -0.15 3.95
C GLU A 193 1.34 -0.66 3.88
N VAL A 194 0.37 0.09 4.45
CA VAL A 194 -1.06 -0.23 4.27
C VAL A 194 -1.45 -0.09 2.81
N HIS A 195 -1.06 1.01 2.15
CA HIS A 195 -1.31 1.19 0.72
C HIS A 195 -0.60 0.14 -0.15
N MET A 196 0.62 -0.25 0.23
CA MET A 196 1.35 -1.35 -0.40
C MET A 196 0.54 -2.65 -0.33
N ALA A 197 0.02 -2.99 0.85
CA ALA A 197 -0.77 -4.21 1.05
C ALA A 197 -2.09 -4.18 0.25
N ILE A 198 -2.82 -3.05 0.27
CA ILE A 198 -4.06 -2.87 -0.50
C ILE A 198 -3.81 -3.08 -1.99
N GLN A 199 -2.81 -2.39 -2.56
CA GLN A 199 -2.50 -2.48 -3.98
C GLN A 199 -2.06 -3.89 -4.38
N ALA A 200 -1.17 -4.51 -3.59
CA ALA A 200 -0.68 -5.84 -3.88
C ALA A 200 -1.80 -6.88 -3.84
N CYS A 201 -2.65 -6.86 -2.81
CA CYS A 201 -3.77 -7.79 -2.66
C CYS A 201 -4.83 -7.56 -3.74
N ALA A 202 -5.12 -6.32 -4.10
CA ALA A 202 -6.07 -6.00 -5.16
C ALA A 202 -5.64 -6.59 -6.52
N VAL A 203 -4.33 -6.65 -6.81
CA VAL A 203 -3.81 -7.32 -8.00
C VAL A 203 -3.74 -8.84 -7.82
N LEU A 204 -3.26 -9.34 -6.68
CA LEU A 204 -3.08 -10.79 -6.43
C LEU A 204 -4.40 -11.56 -6.39
N ASN A 205 -5.48 -10.93 -5.94
CA ASN A 205 -6.81 -11.54 -5.92
C ASN A 205 -7.54 -11.48 -7.27
N CYS A 206 -6.92 -10.96 -8.33
CA CYS A 206 -7.47 -11.01 -9.67
C CYS A 206 -7.30 -12.41 -10.29
N ALA A 207 -8.35 -12.93 -10.92
CA ALA A 207 -8.41 -14.31 -11.43
C ALA A 207 -7.36 -14.65 -12.52
N ASN A 208 -6.75 -13.64 -13.15
CA ASN A 208 -5.74 -13.80 -14.20
C ASN A 208 -4.31 -13.46 -13.72
N VAL A 209 -4.11 -13.32 -12.42
CA VAL A 209 -2.81 -13.06 -11.81
C VAL A 209 -2.36 -14.31 -11.06
N GLY A 210 -1.18 -14.80 -11.42
CA GLY A 210 -0.47 -15.85 -10.70
C GLY A 210 0.80 -15.31 -10.05
N THR A 211 1.55 -16.21 -9.42
CA THR A 211 2.82 -15.89 -8.76
C THR A 211 3.90 -16.86 -9.22
N VAL A 212 5.12 -16.36 -9.41
CA VAL A 212 6.28 -17.20 -9.74
C VAL A 212 7.30 -17.10 -8.61
N ASP A 213 7.82 -18.26 -8.19
CA ASP A 213 8.94 -18.33 -7.26
C ASP A 213 10.25 -18.06 -7.97
N VAL A 214 11.00 -17.09 -7.44
CA VAL A 214 12.36 -16.75 -7.86
C VAL A 214 13.33 -17.28 -6.81
N HIS A 215 14.05 -18.34 -7.19
CA HIS A 215 15.04 -18.94 -6.32
C HIS A 215 16.41 -18.24 -6.47
N PRO A 216 17.10 -17.95 -5.36
CA PRO A 216 18.45 -17.44 -5.41
C PRO A 216 19.41 -18.50 -5.97
N LYS A 217 20.41 -18.07 -6.74
CA LYS A 217 21.44 -18.98 -7.28
C LYS A 217 22.20 -19.64 -6.12
N PRO A 218 22.27 -20.99 -6.04
CA PRO A 218 22.92 -21.68 -4.91
C PRO A 218 24.37 -21.23 -4.65
N ALA A 219 25.15 -21.02 -5.72
CA ALA A 219 26.53 -20.55 -5.63
C ALA A 219 26.65 -19.17 -4.97
N MET A 220 25.68 -18.26 -5.18
CA MET A 220 25.67 -16.94 -4.53
C MET A 220 25.39 -17.05 -3.04
N ASN A 221 24.49 -17.96 -2.63
CA ASN A 221 24.21 -18.19 -1.22
C ASN A 221 25.37 -18.88 -0.49
N ALA A 222 26.02 -19.85 -1.12
CA ALA A 222 27.23 -20.47 -0.58
C ALA A 222 28.32 -19.42 -0.29
N ARG A 223 28.54 -18.48 -1.22
CA ARG A 223 29.49 -17.38 -1.03
C ARG A 223 29.08 -16.41 0.08
N ARG A 224 27.79 -16.10 0.23
CA ARG A 224 27.29 -15.23 1.31
C ARG A 224 27.46 -15.91 2.67
N LEU A 225 27.11 -17.19 2.80
CA LEU A 225 27.32 -17.97 4.00
C LEU A 225 28.80 -18.04 4.39
N ALA A 226 29.70 -18.30 3.43
CA ALA A 226 31.14 -18.29 3.65
C ALA A 226 31.68 -16.93 4.16
N THR A 227 31.01 -15.83 3.79
CA THR A 227 31.36 -14.46 4.24
C THR A 227 30.53 -13.99 5.44
N ARG A 228 29.84 -14.91 6.14
CA ARG A 228 28.94 -14.63 7.27
C ARG A 228 27.86 -13.58 6.96
N ARG A 229 27.46 -13.47 5.69
CA ARG A 229 26.36 -12.62 5.24
C ARG A 229 25.08 -13.46 5.16
N PRO A 230 23.92 -12.90 5.54
CA PRO A 230 22.64 -13.60 5.38
C PRO A 230 22.44 -14.02 3.92
N PRO A 231 22.00 -15.27 3.65
CA PRO A 231 21.73 -15.72 2.29
C PRO A 231 20.55 -14.95 1.68
N PHE A 232 20.49 -14.92 0.36
CA PHE A 232 19.26 -14.50 -0.33
C PHE A 232 18.17 -15.55 -0.08
N PHE A 233 16.93 -15.06 0.07
CA PHE A 233 15.74 -15.88 0.22
C PHE A 233 15.06 -16.10 -1.12
N THR A 234 14.27 -17.17 -1.23
CA THR A 234 13.28 -17.31 -2.31
C THR A 234 12.20 -16.25 -2.13
N TYR A 235 11.83 -15.59 -3.22
CA TYR A 235 10.74 -14.60 -3.21
C TYR A 235 9.81 -14.81 -4.40
N LYS A 236 8.63 -14.22 -4.32
CA LYS A 236 7.58 -14.26 -5.32
C LYS A 236 7.54 -12.94 -6.10
N VAL A 237 7.21 -13.05 -7.37
CA VAL A 237 6.85 -11.90 -8.23
C VAL A 237 5.47 -12.15 -8.83
N LEU A 238 4.72 -11.07 -9.09
CA LEU A 238 3.42 -11.16 -9.75
C LEU A 238 3.60 -11.50 -11.23
N GLN A 239 2.85 -12.49 -11.73
CA GLN A 239 2.82 -12.85 -13.14
C GLN A 239 1.37 -12.78 -13.66
N VAL A 240 1.11 -11.89 -14.60
CA VAL A 240 -0.21 -11.81 -15.25
C VAL A 240 -0.26 -12.82 -16.38
N ALA A 241 -1.28 -13.70 -16.43
CA ALA A 241 -1.44 -14.72 -17.47
C ALA A 241 -1.63 -14.08 -18.85
N ALA A 242 -0.83 -14.47 -19.85
CA ALA A 242 -0.89 -13.92 -21.20
C ALA A 242 -2.28 -14.14 -21.83
N GLY A 243 -3.14 -13.12 -21.79
CA GLY A 243 -4.35 -13.11 -22.62
C GLY A 243 -3.96 -13.27 -24.09
N LYS A 244 -4.70 -14.11 -24.83
CA LYS A 244 -4.56 -14.20 -26.29
C LYS A 244 -4.63 -12.78 -26.87
N PRO A 245 -3.71 -12.39 -27.76
CA PRO A 245 -3.83 -11.10 -28.44
C PRO A 245 -5.21 -11.05 -29.11
N GLN A 246 -6.08 -10.16 -28.65
CA GLN A 246 -7.27 -9.84 -29.41
C GLN A 246 -6.77 -9.16 -30.68
N GLY A 247 -6.77 -9.90 -31.79
CA GLY A 247 -6.58 -9.34 -33.12
C GLY A 247 -7.50 -8.13 -33.25
N GLY A 248 -6.98 -7.03 -33.79
CA GLY A 248 -7.67 -5.76 -33.86
C GLY A 248 -9.07 -5.90 -34.46
N VAL A 249 -10.08 -5.96 -33.60
CA VAL A 249 -11.47 -5.86 -34.03
C VAL A 249 -11.66 -4.38 -34.35
N LYS A 250 -11.77 -4.06 -35.64
CA LYS A 250 -12.33 -2.78 -36.09
C LYS A 250 -13.75 -2.72 -35.55
N GLY A 251 -13.93 -2.04 -34.41
CA GLY A 251 -15.25 -1.79 -33.85
C GLY A 251 -16.06 -0.96 -34.83
N SER A 252 -17.15 -1.51 -35.36
CA SER A 252 -18.15 -0.77 -36.14
C SER A 252 -19.04 0.04 -35.18
N GLY A 253 -18.48 1.09 -34.59
CA GLY A 253 -19.23 2.05 -33.78
C GLY A 253 -19.25 3.40 -34.47
N SER A 254 -20.43 4.02 -34.62
CA SER A 254 -20.65 5.34 -35.20
C SER A 254 -20.06 6.52 -34.38
N HIS A 255 -19.19 6.24 -33.41
CA HIS A 255 -18.51 7.27 -32.63
C HIS A 255 -17.06 7.42 -33.08
N ALA A 256 -16.63 8.67 -33.20
CA ALA A 256 -15.31 9.05 -33.64
C ALA A 256 -14.23 8.27 -32.85
N ALA A 257 -13.35 7.53 -33.54
CA ALA A 257 -12.36 6.67 -32.89
C ALA A 257 -11.46 7.46 -31.91
N PRO A 258 -11.25 6.98 -30.67
CA PRO A 258 -10.50 7.68 -29.62
C PRO A 258 -9.01 7.81 -29.97
N ARG A 259 -8.33 8.90 -29.59
CA ARG A 259 -6.89 9.10 -29.87
C ARG A 259 -5.98 8.09 -29.15
N THR A 260 -4.74 7.92 -29.66
CA THR A 260 -3.75 7.05 -29.02
C THR A 260 -3.46 7.52 -27.59
N HIS A 261 -3.54 6.67 -26.58
CA HIS A 261 -3.13 7.03 -25.20
C HIS A 261 -2.57 5.83 -24.44
N LEU A 262 -1.74 6.12 -23.44
CA LEU A 262 -1.31 5.12 -22.46
C LEU A 262 -2.41 4.94 -21.41
N ARG A 263 -2.85 3.70 -21.22
CA ARG A 263 -3.77 3.32 -20.16
C ARG A 263 -3.00 2.55 -19.11
N ARG A 264 -3.04 3.01 -17.86
CA ARG A 264 -2.51 2.28 -16.70
C ARG A 264 -3.31 1.00 -16.45
N GLY A 265 -2.70 0.06 -15.72
CA GLY A 265 -3.39 -1.15 -15.32
C GLY A 265 -4.54 -0.82 -14.36
N HIS A 266 -5.62 -1.59 -14.43
CA HIS A 266 -6.78 -1.38 -13.56
C HIS A 266 -7.57 -2.68 -13.39
N ILE A 267 -8.41 -2.71 -12.37
CA ILE A 267 -9.30 -3.82 -12.10
C ILE A 267 -10.56 -3.70 -12.96
N ARG A 268 -10.92 -4.80 -13.62
CA ARG A 268 -12.19 -4.95 -14.35
C ARG A 268 -13.02 -6.06 -13.73
N ARG A 269 -14.25 -5.71 -13.31
CA ARG A 269 -15.26 -6.67 -12.88
C ARG A 269 -16.04 -7.18 -14.10
N LEU A 270 -16.13 -8.49 -14.22
CA LEU A 270 -17.01 -9.22 -15.12
C LEU A 270 -18.13 -9.84 -14.28
N GLU A 271 -19.19 -10.36 -14.91
CA GLU A 271 -20.33 -10.96 -14.21
C GLU A 271 -19.90 -12.06 -13.23
N ASP A 272 -18.88 -12.84 -13.58
CA ASP A 272 -18.41 -14.01 -12.84
C ASP A 272 -17.10 -13.80 -12.06
N ARG A 273 -16.32 -12.77 -12.37
CA ARG A 273 -14.95 -12.64 -11.83
C ARG A 273 -14.35 -11.23 -11.89
N VAL A 274 -13.31 -11.04 -11.09
CA VAL A 274 -12.47 -9.83 -11.09
C VAL A 274 -11.16 -10.11 -11.82
N THR A 275 -10.78 -9.24 -12.75
CA THR A 275 -9.57 -9.40 -13.59
C THR A 275 -8.69 -8.16 -13.57
N TRP A 276 -7.38 -8.37 -13.57
CA TRP A 276 -6.39 -7.32 -13.74
C TRP A 276 -6.20 -7.04 -15.23
N VAL A 277 -6.54 -5.84 -15.65
CA VAL A 277 -6.27 -5.37 -17.01
C VAL A 277 -4.88 -4.76 -17.02
N ARG A 278 -4.00 -5.31 -17.87
CA ARG A 278 -2.63 -4.79 -18.00
C ARG A 278 -2.61 -3.34 -18.51
N PRO A 279 -1.57 -2.58 -18.13
CA PRO A 279 -1.24 -1.35 -18.84
C PRO A 279 -1.10 -1.63 -20.34
N ALA A 280 -1.63 -0.75 -21.18
CA ALA A 280 -1.62 -0.93 -22.62
C ALA A 280 -1.63 0.42 -23.35
N VAL A 281 -1.07 0.45 -24.56
CA VAL A 281 -1.31 1.53 -25.52
C VAL A 281 -2.67 1.29 -26.15
N VAL A 282 -3.59 2.24 -25.98
CA VAL A 282 -4.93 2.20 -26.58
C VAL A 282 -4.91 2.95 -27.90
N ASN A 283 -5.50 2.35 -28.94
CA ASN A 283 -5.56 2.86 -30.32
C ASN A 283 -4.19 3.25 -30.92
N ALA A 284 -3.20 2.35 -30.79
CA ALA A 284 -1.87 2.53 -31.38
C ALA A 284 -1.96 2.83 -32.89
N GLY A 285 -1.38 3.94 -33.33
CA GLY A 285 -1.41 4.36 -34.74
C GLY A 285 -2.60 5.23 -35.15
N SER A 286 -3.34 5.80 -34.19
CA SER A 286 -4.40 6.77 -34.49
C SER A 286 -3.87 7.96 -35.33
N GLU A 287 -4.46 8.20 -36.50
CA GLU A 287 -4.18 9.37 -37.36
C GLU A 287 -4.45 10.71 -36.66
N ARG A 288 -5.24 10.69 -35.58
CA ARG A 288 -5.56 11.85 -34.74
C ARG A 288 -4.49 12.19 -33.69
N GLY A 289 -3.31 11.56 -33.76
CA GLY A 289 -2.18 11.79 -32.87
C GLY A 289 -2.27 11.07 -31.51
N VAL A 290 -1.28 11.36 -30.65
CA VAL A 290 -1.15 10.83 -29.29
C VAL A 290 -1.68 11.85 -28.29
N VAL A 291 -2.55 11.42 -27.38
CA VAL A 291 -2.93 12.18 -26.20
C VAL A 291 -1.97 11.82 -25.08
N ALA A 292 -0.99 12.70 -24.84
CA ALA A 292 -0.33 12.82 -23.55
C ALA A 292 -1.18 13.78 -22.71
N LYS A 293 -1.76 13.29 -21.61
CA LYS A 293 -2.45 14.16 -20.66
C LYS A 293 -1.47 14.59 -19.59
N ASP A 294 -0.82 15.72 -19.81
CA ASP A 294 -0.10 16.43 -18.75
C ASP A 294 -1.09 17.44 -18.14
N TYR A 295 -1.58 17.14 -16.93
CA TYR A 295 -2.48 18.05 -16.23
C TYR A 295 -1.66 19.19 -15.63
N ARG A 296 -1.81 20.41 -16.19
CA ARG A 296 -1.33 21.63 -15.54
C ARG A 296 -2.38 22.06 -14.52
N LEU A 297 -2.05 22.00 -13.24
CA LEU A 297 -2.88 22.61 -12.19
C LEU A 297 -2.95 24.12 -12.48
N ARG A 298 -4.17 24.66 -12.69
CA ARG A 298 -4.39 26.10 -12.63
C ARG A 298 -4.34 26.48 -11.15
N SER A 299 -3.36 27.28 -10.76
CA SER A 299 -3.46 28.01 -9.49
C SER A 299 -4.75 28.84 -9.53
N PRO A 300 -5.53 28.89 -8.44
CA PRO A 300 -6.68 29.78 -8.38
C PRO A 300 -6.19 31.21 -8.61
N GLU A 301 -6.72 31.88 -9.63
CA GLU A 301 -6.53 33.31 -9.83
C GLU A 301 -7.04 34.01 -8.56
N SER A 302 -6.14 34.72 -7.88
CA SER A 302 -6.50 35.72 -6.90
C SER A 302 -7.35 36.76 -7.62
N GLY A 303 -8.67 36.68 -7.43
CA GLY A 303 -9.56 37.76 -7.80
C GLY A 303 -9.16 38.99 -7.01
N GLU A 304 -8.60 39.99 -7.68
CA GLU A 304 -8.64 41.35 -7.21
C GLU A 304 -9.87 42.04 -7.80
N PRO A 305 -10.60 42.84 -7.01
CA PRO A 305 -11.73 43.61 -7.49
C PRO A 305 -11.24 44.92 -8.11
N GLU A 306 -11.75 45.27 -9.29
CA GLU A 306 -12.07 46.64 -9.71
C GLU A 306 -13.11 46.61 -10.84
#